data_AF-A0A7S2M199-F1
#
_entry.id   AF-A0A7S2M199-F1
#
_cell.length_a   1.000
_cell.length_b   1.000
_cell.length_c   1.000
_cell.angle_alpha   90.00
_cell.angle_beta   90.00
_cell.angle_gamma   90.00
#
_symmetry.space_group_name_H-M   'P 1'
#
loop_
_entity.id
_entity.type
_entity.pdbx_description
1 polymer ?
#
loop_
_entity_poly.entity_id
_entity_poly.type
_entity_poly.pdbx_seq_one_letter_code
_entity_poly.pdbx_strand_id
1 'polypeptide(L)'
;IPETCPLDYEGDVDPYHPDSYTTVGSGRSLMGEMDMVQEMEHSHMHYVQSECNAMLDMATCVDWSLWFDTNNVTMSSEVKIPCGECVTLDAGPGQDMEGLTLEFEQGLNIVGKLVIPSGADIQLITKYVFVQGVLEMPPPPAGTPISSEDSGPKVKITLYGTEEVIFNPDEATENSHKGGEAVSAKAFVVAGGRVDVRALDPGCPGWVKLQSVTYGAALPNIALNKPATQS
;
A
#
# COMPACT_ATOMS: atom_id res chain seq x y z
N ILE A 1 -20.59 -5.11 28.34
CA ILE A 1 -21.51 -4.74 27.24
C ILE A 1 -20.59 -4.59 26.05
N PRO A 2 -20.66 -5.43 24.99
CA PRO A 2 -19.81 -5.17 23.84
C PRO A 2 -20.28 -3.84 23.28
N GLU A 3 -19.37 -2.87 23.25
CA GLU A 3 -19.58 -1.62 22.55
C GLU A 3 -19.98 -2.01 21.14
N THR A 4 -21.21 -1.65 20.79
CA THR A 4 -21.74 -1.77 19.44
C THR A 4 -20.66 -1.25 18.49
N CYS A 5 -20.23 -2.06 17.53
CA CYS A 5 -19.53 -1.54 16.35
C CYS A 5 -20.30 -0.27 15.96
N PRO A 6 -19.66 0.90 15.82
CA PRO A 6 -20.36 2.14 15.48
C PRO A 6 -20.90 1.96 14.06
N LEU A 7 -22.10 1.38 14.01
CA LEU A 7 -22.92 1.28 12.84
C LEU A 7 -23.49 2.67 12.61
N ASP A 8 -23.46 3.02 11.34
CA ASP A 8 -24.21 4.11 10.71
C ASP A 8 -23.46 5.45 10.65
N TYR A 9 -22.28 5.47 10.02
CA TYR A 9 -22.04 6.60 9.11
C TYR A 9 -22.73 6.28 7.79
N GLU A 10 -24.00 6.67 7.69
CA GLU A 10 -24.71 6.87 6.41
C GLU A 10 -24.03 8.04 5.67
N GLY A 11 -22.87 7.77 5.08
CA GLY A 11 -22.13 8.73 4.29
C GLY A 11 -22.68 8.81 2.88
N ASP A 12 -23.59 9.76 2.69
CA ASP A 12 -23.96 10.43 1.45
C ASP A 12 -24.35 9.53 0.27
N VAL A 13 -25.66 9.54 -0.01
CA VAL A 13 -26.27 9.18 -1.28
C VAL A 13 -25.38 9.64 -2.43
N ASP A 14 -24.83 8.69 -3.19
CA ASP A 14 -24.12 8.96 -4.44
C ASP A 14 -25.05 9.78 -5.37
N PRO A 15 -24.74 11.06 -5.67
CA PRO A 15 -25.55 11.87 -6.57
C PRO A 15 -25.43 11.42 -8.03
N TYR A 16 -24.61 10.39 -8.33
CA TYR A 16 -24.41 9.81 -9.64
C TYR A 16 -24.78 8.33 -9.68
N HIS A 17 -26.01 8.00 -9.28
CA HIS A 17 -26.68 6.82 -9.82
C HIS A 17 -27.35 7.21 -11.16
N PRO A 18 -26.78 6.90 -12.34
CA PRO A 18 -27.49 7.09 -13.59
C PRO A 18 -28.57 6.03 -13.72
N ASP A 19 -29.78 6.40 -13.31
CA ASP A 19 -30.98 5.66 -13.67
C ASP A 19 -31.09 5.54 -15.19
N SER A 20 -31.43 4.32 -15.57
CA SER A 20 -31.73 3.83 -16.90
C SER A 20 -32.44 4.83 -17.84
N TYR A 21 -31.85 5.07 -19.01
CA TYR A 21 -32.62 5.35 -20.22
C TYR A 21 -32.23 4.41 -21.35
N THR A 22 -33.19 3.56 -21.67
CA THR A 22 -33.33 2.82 -22.92
C THR A 22 -33.30 3.75 -24.11
N THR A 23 -32.45 3.47 -25.11
CA THR A 23 -32.75 3.84 -26.50
C THR A 23 -32.26 2.77 -27.46
N VAL A 24 -33.24 2.26 -28.21
CA VAL A 24 -33.11 1.35 -29.36
C VAL A 24 -32.50 2.12 -30.53
N GLY A 25 -31.45 1.59 -31.15
CA GLY A 25 -30.82 2.18 -32.32
C GLY A 25 -29.99 1.18 -33.11
N SER A 26 -30.54 0.73 -34.23
CA SER A 26 -30.00 -0.24 -35.18
C SER A 26 -28.55 -0.01 -35.64
N GLY A 27 -27.82 -1.12 -35.72
CA GLY A 27 -27.14 -1.53 -36.94
C GLY A 27 -25.81 -0.86 -37.28
N ARG A 28 -24.72 -1.58 -37.01
CA ARG A 28 -23.69 -1.91 -38.01
C ARG A 28 -22.79 -3.02 -37.47
N SER A 29 -22.73 -4.10 -38.24
CA SER A 29 -21.77 -5.19 -38.06
C SER A 29 -20.36 -4.66 -38.31
N LEU A 30 -19.49 -4.86 -37.31
CA LEU A 30 -18.04 -4.79 -37.42
C LEU A 30 -17.50 -5.99 -36.65
N MET A 31 -17.73 -7.19 -37.18
CA MET A 31 -16.84 -8.31 -36.88
C MET A 31 -15.51 -8.00 -37.56
N GLY A 32 -14.70 -7.15 -36.92
CA GLY A 32 -13.27 -7.16 -37.15
C GLY A 32 -12.75 -8.47 -36.58
N GLU A 33 -11.97 -9.20 -37.38
CA GLU A 33 -11.03 -10.20 -36.89
C GLU A 33 -10.24 -9.58 -35.73
N MET A 34 -10.59 -9.93 -34.49
CA MET A 34 -9.71 -9.70 -33.35
C MET A 34 -8.61 -10.75 -33.48
N ASP A 35 -7.47 -10.32 -34.01
CA ASP A 35 -6.22 -11.06 -33.98
C ASP A 35 -5.97 -11.54 -32.54
N MET A 36 -6.13 -12.85 -32.30
CA MET A 36 -5.76 -13.52 -31.04
C MET A 36 -4.26 -13.41 -30.71
N VAL A 37 -3.47 -12.76 -31.58
CA VAL A 37 -2.05 -12.47 -31.36
C VAL A 37 -1.86 -11.22 -30.50
N GLN A 38 -2.84 -10.31 -30.44
CA GLN A 38 -2.70 -9.04 -29.71
C GLN A 38 -2.96 -9.16 -28.20
N GLU A 39 -3.70 -10.17 -27.73
CA GLU A 39 -3.91 -10.38 -26.27
C GLU A 39 -2.65 -10.88 -25.55
N MET A 40 -1.72 -11.55 -26.25
CA MET A 40 -0.47 -12.01 -25.63
C MET A 40 0.50 -10.87 -25.34
N GLU A 41 0.50 -9.78 -26.12
CA GLU A 41 1.42 -8.65 -25.92
C GLU A 41 1.10 -7.77 -24.70
N HIS A 42 -0.14 -7.76 -24.22
CA HIS A 42 -0.54 -6.89 -23.10
C HIS A 42 -0.30 -7.51 -21.71
N SER A 43 -0.18 -8.84 -21.63
CA SER A 43 0.12 -9.54 -20.36
C SER A 43 1.49 -9.15 -19.79
N HIS A 44 2.44 -8.80 -20.67
CA HIS A 44 3.78 -8.35 -20.30
C HIS A 44 3.84 -6.91 -19.77
N MET A 45 2.75 -6.14 -19.86
CA MET A 45 2.74 -4.75 -19.40
C MET A 45 2.28 -4.59 -17.95
N HIS A 46 1.56 -5.55 -17.38
CA HIS A 46 1.13 -5.47 -15.98
C HIS A 46 2.24 -5.89 -15.01
N TYR A 47 2.31 -5.22 -13.87
CA TYR A 47 3.11 -5.71 -12.75
C TYR A 47 2.43 -6.95 -12.15
N VAL A 48 3.22 -7.98 -11.86
CA VAL A 48 2.74 -9.26 -11.31
C VAL A 48 3.33 -9.53 -9.93
N GLN A 49 2.63 -10.33 -9.12
CA GLN A 49 3.14 -10.77 -7.83
C GLN A 49 4.32 -11.70 -7.98
N SER A 50 5.32 -11.50 -7.14
CA SER A 50 6.54 -12.30 -7.21
C SER A 50 6.45 -13.70 -6.63
N GLU A 51 7.02 -14.67 -7.34
CA GLU A 51 6.99 -16.08 -6.93
C GLU A 51 7.82 -16.32 -5.67
N CYS A 52 8.89 -15.54 -5.46
CA CYS A 52 9.65 -15.60 -4.20
C CYS A 52 8.80 -15.25 -2.97
N ASN A 53 7.70 -14.52 -3.18
CA ASN A 53 6.77 -14.14 -2.13
C ASN A 53 5.63 -15.14 -1.95
N ALA A 54 5.62 -16.25 -2.71
CA ALA A 54 4.54 -17.24 -2.68
C ALA A 54 4.34 -17.91 -1.30
N MET A 55 5.38 -17.94 -0.46
CA MET A 55 5.31 -18.53 0.89
C MET A 55 5.24 -17.50 2.02
N LEU A 56 5.14 -16.20 1.73
CA LEU A 56 5.16 -15.15 2.77
C LEU A 56 3.96 -15.18 3.71
N ASP A 57 2.83 -15.73 3.27
CA ASP A 57 1.64 -15.86 4.13
C ASP A 57 1.83 -16.94 5.21
N MET A 58 2.80 -17.85 5.04
CA MET A 58 3.16 -18.91 6.00
C MET A 58 4.48 -18.65 6.72
N ALA A 59 5.23 -17.63 6.32
CA ALA A 59 6.54 -17.33 6.88
C ALA A 59 6.41 -16.70 8.28
N THR A 60 7.26 -17.14 9.22
CA THR A 60 7.45 -16.43 10.48
C THR A 60 8.28 -15.19 10.23
N CYS A 61 7.71 -14.03 10.51
CA CYS A 61 8.39 -12.75 10.33
C CYS A 61 9.41 -12.52 11.44
N VAL A 62 10.57 -11.97 11.08
CA VAL A 62 11.64 -11.60 12.01
C VAL A 62 11.35 -10.20 12.53
N ASP A 63 11.61 -9.94 13.81
CA ASP A 63 11.47 -8.61 14.38
C ASP A 63 12.42 -7.62 13.70
N TRP A 64 11.94 -6.41 13.46
CA TRP A 64 12.65 -5.38 12.73
C TRP A 64 14.00 -5.06 13.36
N SER A 65 14.07 -4.88 14.68
CA SER A 65 15.31 -4.60 15.39
C SER A 65 16.39 -5.67 15.13
N LEU A 66 16.03 -6.94 15.23
CA LEU A 66 16.93 -8.06 14.97
C LEU A 66 17.34 -8.14 13.49
N TRP A 67 16.38 -7.98 12.58
CA TRP A 67 16.64 -8.00 11.14
C TRP A 67 17.57 -6.85 10.73
N PHE A 68 17.34 -5.65 11.27
CA PHE A 68 18.10 -4.43 11.00
C PHE A 68 19.57 -4.57 11.44
N ASP A 69 19.79 -5.09 12.66
CA ASP A 69 21.12 -5.36 13.20
C ASP A 69 21.84 -6.48 12.42
N THR A 70 21.13 -7.57 12.12
CA THR A 70 21.71 -8.74 11.42
C THR A 70 22.18 -8.38 10.01
N ASN A 71 21.41 -7.54 9.31
CA ASN A 71 21.71 -7.13 7.94
C ASN A 71 22.55 -5.84 7.87
N ASN A 72 22.93 -5.26 9.02
CA ASN A 72 23.68 -4.01 9.11
C ASN A 72 23.05 -2.89 8.26
N VAL A 73 21.72 -2.79 8.32
CA VAL A 73 20.95 -1.78 7.61
C VAL A 73 21.20 -0.43 8.27
N THR A 74 21.17 0.65 7.49
CA THR A 74 21.29 2.01 8.02
C THR A 74 20.10 2.84 7.60
N MET A 75 19.68 3.76 8.46
CA MET A 75 18.60 4.71 8.15
C MET A 75 19.00 5.74 7.08
N SER A 76 20.31 5.91 6.84
CA SER A 76 20.89 6.80 5.83
C SER A 76 20.89 6.24 4.40
N SER A 77 20.52 4.98 4.22
CA SER A 77 20.41 4.29 2.93
C SER A 77 18.97 3.87 2.64
N GLU A 78 18.67 3.43 1.42
CA GLU A 78 17.35 2.88 1.12
C GLU A 78 17.16 1.65 1.99
N VAL A 79 16.07 1.60 2.76
CA VAL A 79 15.74 0.43 3.54
C VAL A 79 14.96 -0.52 2.65
N LYS A 80 15.61 -1.59 2.22
CA LYS A 80 15.03 -2.60 1.34
C LYS A 80 14.78 -3.89 2.11
N ILE A 81 13.53 -4.36 2.14
CA ILE A 81 13.17 -5.70 2.63
C ILE A 81 13.24 -6.67 1.44
N PRO A 82 14.16 -7.65 1.43
CA PRO A 82 14.36 -8.55 0.31
C PRO A 82 13.15 -9.43 0.00
N CYS A 83 13.04 -9.77 -1.28
CA CYS A 83 12.15 -10.80 -1.82
C CYS A 83 12.28 -12.11 -1.02
N GLY A 84 11.13 -12.67 -0.61
CA GLY A 84 11.07 -13.88 0.22
C GLY A 84 11.31 -13.69 1.73
N GLU A 85 11.66 -12.48 2.19
CA GLU A 85 11.80 -12.19 3.62
C GLU A 85 10.53 -11.57 4.21
N CYS A 86 10.25 -11.86 5.49
CA CYS A 86 9.20 -11.20 6.24
C CYS A 86 9.77 -10.51 7.49
N VAL A 87 9.43 -9.24 7.68
CA VAL A 87 9.87 -8.43 8.81
C VAL A 87 8.66 -7.82 9.52
N THR A 88 8.62 -7.90 10.85
CA THR A 88 7.59 -7.23 11.67
C THR A 88 8.21 -6.03 12.35
N LEU A 89 7.60 -4.84 12.21
CA LEU A 89 8.02 -3.67 12.98
C LEU A 89 7.85 -3.92 14.47
N ASP A 90 8.90 -3.67 15.23
CA ASP A 90 8.93 -3.69 16.68
C ASP A 90 9.55 -2.40 17.21
N ALA A 91 9.19 -2.07 18.45
CA ALA A 91 9.99 -1.17 19.24
C ALA A 91 11.09 -2.06 19.81
N GLY A 92 12.35 -1.80 19.46
CA GLY A 92 13.47 -2.67 19.82
C GLY A 92 13.53 -2.96 21.34
N PRO A 93 14.40 -3.88 21.80
CA PRO A 93 14.36 -4.39 23.16
C PRO A 93 14.22 -3.32 24.25
N GLY A 94 13.06 -3.29 24.93
CA GLY A 94 12.76 -2.35 26.02
C GLY A 94 12.16 -1.00 25.60
N GLN A 95 11.80 -0.83 24.33
CA GLN A 95 11.08 0.35 23.84
C GLN A 95 9.58 0.07 23.68
N ASP A 96 8.77 1.12 23.81
CA ASP A 96 7.36 1.08 23.47
C ASP A 96 7.17 1.53 22.01
N MET A 97 6.15 1.00 21.35
CA MET A 97 5.72 1.45 20.03
C MET A 97 4.96 2.78 20.13
N GLU A 98 4.51 3.21 21.32
CA GLU A 98 3.80 4.48 21.52
C GLU A 98 4.64 5.70 21.08
N GLY A 99 4.19 6.38 20.03
CA GLY A 99 4.85 7.56 19.47
C GLY A 99 6.18 7.31 18.77
N LEU A 100 6.53 6.07 18.43
CA LEU A 100 7.82 5.74 17.81
C LEU A 100 7.94 6.41 16.43
N THR A 101 9.00 7.18 16.22
CA THR A 101 9.29 7.81 14.92
C THR A 101 10.49 7.13 14.26
N LEU A 102 10.29 6.61 13.05
CA LEU A 102 11.34 6.02 12.22
C LEU A 102 11.53 6.89 10.98
N GLU A 103 12.77 7.33 10.74
CA GLU A 103 13.13 8.17 9.59
C GLU A 103 14.02 7.38 8.62
N PHE A 104 13.54 7.16 7.39
CA PHE A 104 14.26 6.50 6.30
C PHE A 104 14.74 7.57 5.31
N GLU A 105 16.03 7.91 5.36
CA GLU A 105 16.57 9.06 4.61
C GLU A 105 16.49 8.90 3.09
N GLN A 106 16.54 7.66 2.60
CA GLN A 106 16.61 7.37 1.17
C GLN A 106 15.46 6.49 0.65
N GLY A 107 14.38 6.34 1.41
CA GLY A 107 13.21 5.57 0.98
C GLY A 107 13.05 4.23 1.69
N LEU A 108 11.85 3.67 1.54
CA LEU A 108 11.46 2.35 2.01
C LEU A 108 11.00 1.51 0.81
N ASN A 109 11.67 0.38 0.57
CA ASN A 109 11.41 -0.50 -0.56
C ASN A 109 11.08 -1.92 -0.07
N ILE A 110 9.80 -2.29 -0.15
CA ILE A 110 9.26 -3.53 0.40
C ILE A 110 9.12 -4.54 -0.74
N VAL A 111 10.17 -5.34 -0.96
CA VAL A 111 10.18 -6.40 -1.99
C VAL A 111 9.63 -7.71 -1.40
N GLY A 112 9.97 -8.02 -0.16
CA GLY A 112 9.37 -9.10 0.64
C GLY A 112 8.09 -8.65 1.33
N LYS A 113 7.99 -8.91 2.64
CA LYS A 113 6.84 -8.50 3.47
C LYS A 113 7.25 -7.67 4.66
N LEU A 114 6.55 -6.55 4.86
CA LEU A 114 6.59 -5.74 6.07
C LEU A 114 5.27 -5.86 6.81
N VAL A 115 5.31 -6.26 8.07
CA VAL A 115 4.15 -6.29 8.97
C VAL A 115 4.29 -5.14 9.94
N ILE A 116 3.29 -4.26 9.98
CA ILE A 116 3.15 -3.25 11.02
C ILE A 116 2.11 -3.77 12.02
N PRO A 117 2.47 -4.07 13.29
CA PRO A 117 1.53 -4.65 14.24
C PRO A 117 0.26 -3.82 14.45
N SER A 118 -0.84 -4.48 14.76
CA SER A 118 -2.16 -3.84 14.86
C SER A 118 -2.34 -2.86 16.03
N GLY A 119 -1.44 -2.90 17.02
CA GLY A 119 -1.36 -1.94 18.12
C GLY A 119 -0.27 -0.88 17.94
N ALA A 120 0.34 -0.78 16.77
CA ALA A 120 1.43 0.16 16.51
C ALA A 120 0.94 1.61 16.53
N ASP A 121 1.66 2.48 17.24
CA ASP A 121 1.46 3.94 17.22
C ASP A 121 2.72 4.64 16.73
N ILE A 122 2.95 4.58 15.41
CA ILE A 122 4.23 4.93 14.80
C ILE A 122 4.10 6.00 13.73
N GLN A 123 5.17 6.77 13.57
CA GLN A 123 5.36 7.67 12.45
C GLN A 123 6.55 7.22 11.60
N LEU A 124 6.28 6.84 10.35
CA LEU A 124 7.30 6.57 9.35
C LEU A 124 7.52 7.84 8.52
N ILE A 125 8.74 8.37 8.51
CA ILE A 125 9.13 9.54 7.72
C ILE A 125 10.09 9.07 6.64
N THR A 126 9.73 9.21 5.37
CA THR A 126 10.53 8.65 4.27
C THR A 126 10.39 9.46 2.99
N LYS A 127 11.35 9.38 2.08
CA LYS A 127 11.22 10.05 0.77
C LYS A 127 10.13 9.42 -0.11
N TYR A 128 10.06 8.10 -0.10
CA TYR A 128 9.10 7.32 -0.87
C TYR A 128 8.86 5.96 -0.20
N VAL A 129 7.77 5.32 -0.60
CA VAL A 129 7.46 3.93 -0.26
C VAL A 129 7.18 3.18 -1.55
N PHE A 130 7.93 2.12 -1.79
CA PHE A 130 7.68 1.17 -2.87
C PHE A 130 7.24 -0.17 -2.29
N VAL A 131 6.09 -0.66 -2.74
CA VAL A 131 5.53 -1.95 -2.32
C VAL A 131 5.51 -2.87 -3.53
N GLN A 132 6.50 -3.75 -3.61
CA GLN A 132 6.62 -4.79 -4.63
C GLN A 132 6.20 -6.17 -4.11
N GLY A 133 6.27 -6.38 -2.79
CA GLY A 133 5.73 -7.55 -2.11
C GLY A 133 4.48 -7.23 -1.29
N VAL A 134 4.56 -7.31 0.03
CA VAL A 134 3.38 -7.14 0.91
C VAL A 134 3.67 -6.13 2.01
N LEU A 135 2.85 -5.08 2.09
CA LEU A 135 2.74 -4.26 3.29
C LEU A 135 1.47 -4.66 4.03
N GLU A 136 1.60 -5.23 5.23
CA GLU A 136 0.48 -5.74 6.01
C GLU A 136 0.31 -4.95 7.33
N MET A 137 -0.93 -4.57 7.62
CA MET A 137 -1.39 -4.14 8.94
C MET A 137 -2.53 -5.10 9.34
N PRO A 138 -2.27 -6.09 10.22
CA PRO A 138 -3.26 -7.08 10.62
C PRO A 138 -4.37 -6.44 11.45
N PRO A 139 -5.53 -7.13 11.61
CA PRO A 139 -6.61 -6.63 12.46
C PRO A 139 -6.16 -6.52 13.93
N PRO A 140 -6.69 -5.53 14.67
CA PRO A 140 -6.49 -5.49 16.11
C PRO A 140 -7.18 -6.69 16.80
N PRO A 141 -6.72 -7.07 18.01
CA PRO A 141 -7.41 -8.08 18.82
C PRO A 141 -8.89 -7.75 19.01
N ALA A 142 -9.72 -8.77 19.16
CA ALA A 142 -11.15 -8.57 19.30
C ALA A 142 -11.48 -7.71 20.54
N GLY A 143 -12.38 -6.74 20.36
CA GLY A 143 -12.75 -5.78 21.41
C GLY A 143 -11.73 -4.65 21.66
N THR A 144 -10.73 -4.49 20.79
CA THR A 144 -9.88 -3.29 20.80
C THR A 144 -10.73 -2.08 20.41
N PRO A 145 -10.72 -0.98 21.20
CA PRO A 145 -11.42 0.25 20.83
C PRO A 145 -10.92 0.79 19.49
N ILE A 146 -11.84 1.31 18.68
CA ILE A 146 -11.49 1.92 17.39
C ILE A 146 -10.71 3.22 17.66
N SER A 147 -9.51 3.32 17.11
CA SER A 147 -8.73 4.56 17.13
C SER A 147 -9.47 5.67 16.38
N SER A 148 -9.49 6.88 16.96
CA SER A 148 -10.00 8.09 16.33
C SER A 148 -8.84 9.02 15.93
N GLU A 149 -9.14 10.12 15.25
CA GLU A 149 -8.14 11.16 14.95
C GLU A 149 -7.45 11.69 16.22
N ASP A 150 -8.13 11.66 17.36
CA ASP A 150 -7.66 12.25 18.63
C ASP A 150 -7.14 11.21 19.64
N SER A 151 -7.40 9.91 19.43
CA SER A 151 -7.13 8.90 20.45
C SER A 151 -6.85 7.51 19.85
N GLY A 152 -5.92 6.78 20.47
CA GLY A 152 -5.58 5.40 20.11
C GLY A 152 -4.40 5.27 19.14
N PRO A 153 -3.89 4.03 18.94
CA PRO A 153 -2.73 3.77 18.09
C PRO A 153 -2.95 4.19 16.63
N LYS A 154 -1.93 4.82 16.02
CA LYS A 154 -1.97 5.31 14.63
C LYS A 154 -0.70 4.96 13.88
N VAL A 155 -0.84 4.56 12.62
CA VAL A 155 0.30 4.42 11.70
C VAL A 155 0.28 5.60 10.74
N LYS A 156 1.25 6.50 10.86
CA LYS A 156 1.39 7.69 10.00
C LYS A 156 2.60 7.57 9.09
N ILE A 157 2.38 7.51 7.78
CA ILE A 157 3.46 7.55 6.78
C ILE A 157 3.54 8.96 6.22
N THR A 158 4.64 9.66 6.47
CA THR A 158 4.91 11.02 6.00
C THR A 158 5.95 10.98 4.90
N LEU A 159 5.55 11.35 3.69
CA LEU A 159 6.43 11.39 2.53
C LEU A 159 7.04 12.78 2.35
N TYR A 160 8.36 12.87 2.18
CA TYR A 160 9.08 14.13 1.98
C TYR A 160 10.01 14.08 0.76
N GLY A 161 10.66 15.20 0.46
CA GLY A 161 11.49 15.36 -0.72
C GLY A 161 10.80 16.11 -1.86
N THR A 162 11.60 16.63 -2.78
CA THR A 162 11.17 17.44 -3.92
C THR A 162 11.68 16.91 -5.25
N GLU A 163 12.61 15.96 -5.20
CA GLU A 163 13.21 15.34 -6.36
C GLU A 163 12.30 14.23 -6.88
N GLU A 164 12.23 14.10 -8.19
CA GLU A 164 11.57 12.97 -8.84
C GLU A 164 12.33 11.68 -8.48
N VAL A 165 11.59 10.62 -8.17
CA VAL A 165 12.16 9.34 -7.77
C VAL A 165 12.00 8.39 -8.94
N ILE A 166 12.97 7.52 -9.21
CA ILE A 166 12.82 6.48 -10.23
C ILE A 166 12.45 5.18 -9.52
N PHE A 167 11.29 4.64 -9.83
CA PHE A 167 10.92 3.30 -9.42
C PHE A 167 11.62 2.29 -10.32
N ASN A 168 12.49 1.46 -9.73
CA ASN A 168 13.13 0.34 -10.40
C ASN A 168 12.61 -0.95 -9.78
N PRO A 169 11.93 -1.82 -10.54
CA PRO A 169 11.53 -3.12 -10.05
C PRO A 169 12.76 -3.92 -9.61
N ASP A 170 12.64 -4.64 -8.50
CA ASP A 170 13.77 -5.35 -7.93
C ASP A 170 14.20 -6.49 -8.84
N GLU A 171 15.52 -6.71 -8.97
CA GLU A 171 16.08 -7.77 -9.83
C GLU A 171 15.60 -9.17 -9.42
N ALA A 172 15.25 -9.36 -8.14
CA ALA A 172 14.73 -10.62 -7.64
C ALA A 172 13.26 -10.88 -8.02
N THR A 173 12.59 -9.93 -8.70
CA THR A 173 11.20 -10.03 -9.11
C THR A 173 11.06 -10.30 -10.61
N GLU A 174 9.92 -10.84 -10.98
CA GLU A 174 9.44 -11.09 -12.34
C GLU A 174 9.17 -9.76 -13.07
N ASN A 175 9.14 -8.65 -12.34
CA ASN A 175 8.96 -7.30 -12.89
C ASN A 175 10.29 -6.63 -13.28
N SER A 176 11.45 -7.24 -12.98
CA SER A 176 12.80 -6.70 -13.25
C SER A 176 13.02 -6.27 -14.71
N HIS A 177 12.30 -6.89 -15.65
CA HIS A 177 12.38 -6.56 -17.08
C HIS A 177 11.72 -5.22 -17.47
N LYS A 178 10.91 -4.60 -16.61
CA LYS A 178 10.13 -3.40 -16.95
C LYS A 178 10.94 -2.10 -16.95
N GLY A 179 12.19 -2.14 -16.48
CA GLY A 179 13.07 -0.98 -16.44
C GLY A 179 12.63 0.07 -15.40
N GLY A 180 13.41 1.14 -15.28
CA GLY A 180 13.12 2.24 -14.36
C GLY A 180 12.10 3.21 -14.94
N GLU A 181 11.06 3.52 -14.16
CA GLU A 181 10.05 4.54 -14.51
C GLU A 181 10.13 5.69 -13.52
N ALA A 182 10.12 6.92 -14.03
CA ALA A 182 10.06 8.10 -13.17
C ALA A 182 8.70 8.17 -12.48
N VAL A 183 8.73 8.28 -11.15
CA VAL A 183 7.57 8.47 -10.29
C VAL A 183 7.68 9.81 -9.57
N SER A 184 6.54 10.40 -9.24
CA SER A 184 6.46 11.72 -8.59
C SER A 184 7.38 11.83 -7.37
N ALA A 185 7.84 13.05 -7.07
CA ALA A 185 8.35 13.35 -5.74
C ALA A 185 7.31 12.94 -4.68
N LYS A 186 7.75 12.29 -3.59
CA LYS A 186 6.89 11.75 -2.53
C LYS A 186 5.97 10.61 -2.97
N ALA A 187 6.51 9.65 -3.70
CA ALA A 187 5.72 8.54 -4.23
C ALA A 187 5.39 7.48 -3.16
N PHE A 188 4.14 7.01 -3.18
CA PHE A 188 3.73 5.73 -2.60
C PHE A 188 3.30 4.84 -3.76
N VAL A 189 4.13 3.87 -4.15
CA VAL A 189 3.89 3.02 -5.32
C VAL A 189 3.62 1.60 -4.87
N VAL A 190 2.57 1.00 -5.41
CA VAL A 190 2.29 -0.43 -5.29
C VAL A 190 2.41 -1.03 -6.68
N ALA A 191 3.44 -1.83 -6.90
CA ALA A 191 3.78 -2.35 -8.23
C ALA A 191 4.29 -3.80 -8.09
N GLY A 192 3.41 -4.75 -8.42
CA GLY A 192 3.68 -6.19 -8.25
C GLY A 192 3.34 -6.68 -6.84
N GLY A 193 3.17 -5.76 -5.89
CA GLY A 193 2.78 -6.09 -4.53
C GLY A 193 1.31 -5.85 -4.21
N ARG A 194 1.01 -5.85 -2.91
CA ARG A 194 -0.27 -5.44 -2.34
C ARG A 194 -0.09 -4.76 -0.98
N VAL A 195 -1.10 -3.99 -0.61
CA VAL A 195 -1.21 -3.31 0.68
C VAL A 195 -2.45 -3.86 1.38
N ASP A 196 -2.24 -4.60 2.46
CA ASP A 196 -3.28 -5.29 3.22
C ASP A 196 -3.50 -4.57 4.56
N VAL A 197 -4.41 -3.60 4.60
CA VAL A 197 -4.72 -2.83 5.81
C VAL A 197 -6.05 -3.26 6.40
N ARG A 198 -5.99 -3.84 7.60
CA ARG A 198 -7.17 -4.28 8.37
C ARG A 198 -7.21 -3.49 9.68
N ALA A 199 -7.85 -2.33 9.66
CA ALA A 199 -7.88 -1.41 10.80
C ALA A 199 -8.99 -1.70 11.82
N LEU A 200 -9.84 -2.70 11.58
CA LEU A 200 -11.03 -2.98 12.39
C LEU A 200 -11.05 -4.43 12.84
N ASP A 201 -11.71 -4.67 13.98
CA ASP A 201 -12.07 -5.99 14.47
C ASP A 201 -12.78 -6.78 13.34
N PRO A 202 -12.41 -8.05 13.07
CA PRO A 202 -13.06 -8.87 12.04
C PRO A 202 -14.59 -9.03 12.22
N GLY A 203 -15.09 -8.86 13.45
CA GLY A 203 -16.52 -8.86 13.77
C GLY A 203 -17.24 -7.56 13.44
N CYS A 204 -16.52 -6.49 13.10
CA CYS A 204 -17.08 -5.21 12.70
C CYS A 204 -16.92 -5.02 11.18
N PRO A 205 -18.02 -5.09 10.39
CA PRO A 205 -17.95 -4.71 8.99
C PRO A 205 -17.61 -3.23 8.89
N GLY A 206 -16.50 -2.91 8.23
CA GLY A 206 -16.14 -1.52 8.00
C GLY A 206 -15.20 -1.36 6.82
N TRP A 207 -15.16 -0.13 6.32
CA TRP A 207 -14.40 0.27 5.16
C TRP A 207 -13.26 1.18 5.62
N VAL A 208 -12.03 0.86 5.28
CA VAL A 208 -10.88 1.73 5.56
C VAL A 208 -10.79 2.75 4.43
N LYS A 209 -11.07 4.02 4.73
CA LYS A 209 -10.84 5.11 3.77
C LYS A 209 -9.36 5.42 3.70
N LEU A 210 -8.76 5.22 2.51
CA LEU A 210 -7.42 5.72 2.23
C LEU A 210 -7.52 7.22 1.92
N GLN A 211 -7.09 8.06 2.85
CA GLN A 211 -7.07 9.50 2.65
C GLN A 211 -5.66 9.96 2.26
N SER A 212 -5.53 10.53 1.07
CA SER A 212 -4.36 11.34 0.73
C SER A 212 -4.57 12.75 1.27
N VAL A 213 -3.81 13.12 2.31
CA VAL A 213 -3.82 14.48 2.86
C VAL A 213 -2.70 15.26 2.17
N THR A 214 -3.05 16.04 1.16
CA THR A 214 -2.10 16.91 0.48
C THR A 214 -1.99 18.22 1.25
N TYR A 215 -0.82 18.49 1.84
CA TYR A 215 -0.47 19.84 2.29
C TYR A 215 0.15 20.58 1.10
N GLY A 216 -0.66 21.30 0.32
CA GLY A 216 -0.23 22.08 -0.85
C GLY A 216 -1.08 21.84 -2.10
N ALA A 217 -0.62 22.35 -3.25
CA ALA A 217 -1.32 22.18 -4.52
C ALA A 217 -1.30 20.70 -4.96
N ALA A 218 -2.46 20.18 -5.39
CA ALA A 218 -2.60 18.81 -5.87
C ALA A 218 -1.68 18.56 -7.07
N LEU A 219 -0.89 17.49 -7.02
CA LEU A 219 -0.12 17.00 -8.16
C LEU A 219 -1.03 16.15 -9.07
N PRO A 220 -0.88 16.24 -10.40
CA PRO A 220 -1.66 15.44 -11.33
C PRO A 220 -1.35 13.94 -11.14
N ASN A 221 -2.40 13.12 -11.16
CA ASN A 221 -2.28 11.67 -11.10
C ASN A 221 -1.72 11.17 -12.45
N ILE A 222 -0.56 10.48 -12.44
CA ILE A 222 0.15 10.07 -13.66
C ILE A 222 -0.45 8.78 -14.24
N ALA A 223 -1.14 7.97 -13.44
CA ALA A 223 -1.63 6.64 -13.87
C ALA A 223 -2.79 6.70 -14.87
N LEU A 224 -3.53 7.80 -14.94
CA LEU A 224 -4.60 8.06 -15.90
C LEU A 224 -4.63 9.59 -16.04
N ASN A 225 -4.73 10.15 -17.24
CA ASN A 225 -4.96 11.58 -17.49
C ASN A 225 -6.33 12.07 -16.92
N LYS A 226 -6.57 11.85 -15.62
CA LYS A 226 -7.75 12.21 -14.86
C LYS A 226 -7.28 12.72 -13.50
N PRO A 227 -7.86 13.83 -13.00
CA PRO A 227 -7.59 14.28 -11.64
C PRO A 227 -7.94 13.16 -10.66
N ALA A 228 -7.15 13.02 -9.59
CA ALA A 228 -7.45 12.12 -8.50
C ALA A 228 -8.82 12.50 -7.91
N THR A 229 -9.85 11.75 -8.24
CA THR A 229 -11.15 11.83 -7.55
C THR A 229 -11.03 10.97 -6.30
N GLN A 230 -11.15 11.60 -5.13
CA GLN A 230 -11.42 10.89 -3.88
C GLN A 230 -12.78 10.17 -4.02
N SER A 231 -12.79 8.88 -3.68
CA SER A 231 -13.99 8.08 -3.46
C SER A 231 -14.10 7.78 -1.95
#